data_AF-A0A538ESR1-F1
#
_entry.id   AF-A0A538ESR1-F1
#
_cell.length_a   1.000
_cell.length_b   1.000
_cell.length_c   1.000
_cell.angle_alpha   90.00
_cell.angle_beta   90.00
_cell.angle_gamma   90.00
#
_symmetry.space_group_name_H-M   'P 1'
#
loop_
_entity.id
_entity.type
_entity.pdbx_description
1 polymer ?
#
loop_
_entity_poly.entity_id
_entity_poly.type
_entity_poly.pdbx_seq_one_letter_code
_entity_poly.pdbx_strand_id
1 'polypeptide(L)'
;MATTMATRHAATRPGNPRSRRPGATRRRTRQRLTILSFIAPALIGIVIFFVYPLISALYFSFTKFNLLTPPEFVGLRNYQNMFHDTNLIKASENTIWLVLVMVPAQVLFGLGTGILLVTMKRSATIYRTIFYLPALVPPVAGALAFVYVLKPGTGPVNALLANFGIEGPQWFNDPAWAKPSLTLLALWGIGNTMVIFLAALLDVPVSLHEAAALDGANAWQRFRHVTLPMLSPVIVFSTITGIITTLQFFTEAAVAASAASGQATNGGNSVSTLFGYPEGSTFTYPLWLYVKGFGYNQMGYASAMAIVLFVVAFAIILLVLKRSKSFSGEAS
;
A
#
# COMPACT_ATOMS: atom_id res chain seq x y z
N MET A 1 89.16 1.46 0.55
CA MET A 1 89.16 1.87 -0.88
C MET A 1 87.70 1.94 -1.31
N ALA A 2 87.06 3.03 -1.72
CA ALA A 2 87.44 4.40 -2.07
C ALA A 2 86.25 5.31 -1.68
N THR A 3 86.48 6.39 -0.90
CA THR A 3 86.54 7.79 -1.36
C THR A 3 85.17 8.47 -1.60
N THR A 4 84.66 9.04 -0.52
CA THR A 4 84.23 10.45 -0.32
C THR A 4 83.98 11.37 -1.53
N MET A 5 82.82 12.04 -1.46
CA MET A 5 82.42 13.38 -1.96
C MET A 5 82.24 13.65 -3.47
N ALA A 6 80.99 13.98 -3.82
CA ALA A 6 80.68 15.26 -4.46
C ALA A 6 79.19 15.61 -4.27
N THR A 7 78.92 16.49 -3.31
CA THR A 7 77.68 17.24 -3.13
C THR A 7 77.42 18.13 -4.36
N ARG A 8 76.29 17.93 -5.04
CA ARG A 8 75.71 18.95 -5.94
C ARG A 8 74.33 19.34 -5.43
N HIS A 9 74.25 20.59 -4.96
CA HIS A 9 73.01 21.31 -4.72
C HIS A 9 72.18 21.38 -6.00
N ALA A 10 71.03 20.70 -6.01
CA ALA A 10 69.96 20.99 -6.95
C ALA A 10 68.95 21.91 -6.24
N ALA A 11 68.94 23.17 -6.66
CA ALA A 11 68.07 24.21 -6.15
C ALA A 11 66.58 23.80 -6.23
N THR A 12 65.90 23.87 -5.09
CA THR A 12 64.44 23.81 -4.99
C THR A 12 63.82 24.99 -5.75
N ARG A 13 63.31 24.73 -6.96
CA ARG A 13 62.43 25.67 -7.64
C ARG A 13 61.14 25.82 -6.83
N PRO A 14 60.67 27.03 -6.51
CA PRO A 14 59.41 27.21 -5.82
C PRO A 14 58.27 26.68 -6.70
N GLY A 15 57.49 25.75 -6.16
CA GLY A 15 56.32 25.18 -6.80
C GLY A 15 55.34 26.29 -7.18
N ASN A 16 55.13 26.45 -8.48
CA ASN A 16 54.14 27.35 -9.06
C ASN A 16 52.76 27.06 -8.44
N PRO A 17 52.05 28.05 -7.86
CA PRO A 17 50.74 27.83 -7.28
C PRO A 17 49.78 27.33 -8.36
N ARG A 18 49.17 26.18 -8.07
CA ARG A 18 48.12 25.50 -8.86
C ARG A 18 47.21 26.51 -9.56
N SER A 19 47.33 26.60 -10.89
CA SER A 19 46.36 27.30 -11.72
C SER A 19 44.98 26.66 -11.51
N ARG A 20 44.08 27.38 -10.84
CA ARG A 20 42.66 27.04 -10.77
C ARG A 20 42.09 27.08 -12.19
N ARG A 21 42.03 25.92 -12.85
CA ARG A 21 41.44 25.78 -14.20
C ARG A 21 39.99 26.30 -14.20
N PRO A 22 39.67 27.40 -14.93
CA PRO A 22 38.31 27.98 -14.97
C PRO A 22 37.27 27.08 -15.66
N GLY A 23 37.69 25.98 -16.29
CA GLY A 23 36.83 25.09 -17.07
C GLY A 23 36.07 24.03 -16.26
N ALA A 24 36.42 23.76 -15.00
CA ALA A 24 35.79 22.71 -14.20
C ALA A 24 34.33 23.04 -13.84
N THR A 25 34.03 24.33 -13.60
CA THR A 25 32.69 24.82 -13.22
C THR A 25 31.73 24.83 -14.40
N ARG A 26 32.18 25.31 -15.58
CA ARG A 26 31.35 25.35 -16.81
C ARG A 26 31.01 23.96 -17.33
N ARG A 27 31.92 23.00 -17.19
CA ARG A 27 31.68 21.59 -17.55
C ARG A 27 30.67 20.92 -16.62
N ARG A 28 30.74 21.19 -15.31
CA ARG A 28 29.75 20.72 -14.32
C ARG A 28 28.35 21.31 -14.55
N THR A 29 28.25 22.59 -14.90
CA THR A 29 26.95 23.23 -15.21
C THR A 29 26.32 22.66 -16.48
N ARG A 30 27.11 22.47 -17.56
CA ARG A 30 26.62 21.80 -18.78
C ARG A 30 26.15 20.38 -18.51
N GLN A 31 26.90 19.60 -17.73
CA GLN A 31 26.51 18.24 -17.37
C GLN A 31 25.21 18.21 -16.54
N ARG A 32 25.03 19.12 -15.59
CA ARG A 32 23.76 19.27 -14.84
C ARG A 32 22.59 19.65 -15.74
N LEU A 33 22.78 20.57 -16.68
CA LEU A 33 21.74 20.96 -17.62
C LEU A 33 21.37 19.81 -18.55
N THR A 34 22.34 19.03 -19.04
CA THR A 34 22.06 17.82 -19.83
C THR A 34 21.27 16.79 -19.03
N ILE A 35 21.67 16.50 -17.78
CA ILE A 35 20.92 15.60 -16.88
C ILE A 35 19.50 16.13 -16.65
N LEU A 36 19.37 17.44 -16.39
CA LEU A 36 18.07 18.07 -16.19
C LEU A 36 17.20 17.98 -17.44
N SER A 37 17.75 18.15 -18.65
CA SER A 37 17.01 17.99 -19.90
C SER A 37 16.48 16.56 -20.09
N PHE A 38 17.24 15.54 -19.70
CA PHE A 38 16.78 14.14 -19.75
C PHE A 38 15.71 13.83 -18.71
N ILE A 39 15.76 14.44 -17.53
CA ILE A 39 14.80 14.22 -16.43
C ILE A 39 13.60 15.18 -16.52
N ALA A 40 13.71 16.29 -17.25
CA ALA A 40 12.70 17.35 -17.34
C ALA A 40 11.31 16.84 -17.75
N PRO A 41 11.14 15.98 -18.77
CA PRO A 41 9.82 15.47 -19.13
C PRO A 41 9.13 14.74 -17.97
N ALA A 42 9.89 13.93 -17.22
CA ALA A 42 9.38 13.23 -16.05
C ALA A 42 9.04 14.20 -14.90
N LEU A 43 9.90 15.18 -14.62
CA LEU A 43 9.63 16.20 -13.59
C LEU A 43 8.42 17.07 -13.92
N ILE A 44 8.28 17.48 -15.18
CA ILE A 44 7.11 18.24 -15.65
C ILE A 44 5.85 17.40 -15.45
N GLY A 45 5.87 16.12 -15.81
CA GLY A 45 4.78 15.20 -15.55
C GLY A 45 4.43 15.10 -14.06
N ILE A 46 5.43 14.93 -13.18
CA ILE A 46 5.23 14.89 -11.72
C ILE A 46 4.61 16.19 -11.22
N VAL A 47 5.11 17.34 -11.66
CA VAL A 47 4.60 18.64 -11.21
C VAL A 47 3.15 18.83 -11.64
N ILE A 48 2.83 18.55 -12.90
CA ILE A 48 1.50 18.77 -13.47
C ILE A 48 0.47 17.77 -12.93
N PHE A 49 0.82 16.49 -12.83
CA PHE A 49 -0.15 15.43 -12.52
C PHE A 49 -0.17 15.01 -11.05
N PHE A 50 0.85 15.36 -10.25
CA PHE A 50 0.88 15.04 -8.81
C PHE A 50 0.93 16.29 -7.94
N VAL A 51 1.92 17.16 -8.13
CA VAL A 51 2.14 18.31 -7.23
C VAL A 51 1.01 19.32 -7.37
N TYR A 52 0.61 19.66 -8.59
CA TYR A 52 -0.46 20.63 -8.84
C TYR A 52 -1.82 20.18 -8.27
N PRO A 53 -2.32 18.94 -8.52
CA PRO A 53 -3.56 18.47 -7.91
C PRO A 53 -3.49 18.38 -6.39
N LEU A 54 -2.34 18.00 -5.82
CA LEU A 54 -2.14 17.95 -4.37
C LEU A 54 -2.25 19.35 -3.73
N ILE A 55 -1.55 20.34 -4.30
CA ILE A 55 -1.64 21.73 -3.82
C ILE A 55 -3.05 22.29 -4.03
N SER A 56 -3.71 21.95 -5.14
CA SER A 56 -5.09 22.36 -5.41
C SER A 56 -6.07 21.77 -4.41
N ALA A 57 -5.95 20.48 -4.08
CA ALA A 57 -6.75 19.83 -3.04
C ALA A 57 -6.49 20.47 -1.67
N LEU A 58 -5.24 20.81 -1.36
CA LEU A 58 -4.91 21.55 -0.15
C LEU A 58 -5.57 22.93 -0.14
N TYR A 59 -5.54 23.67 -1.24
CA TYR A 59 -6.23 24.96 -1.35
C TYR A 59 -7.75 24.81 -1.16
N PHE A 60 -8.38 23.89 -1.89
CA PHE A 60 -9.83 23.66 -1.80
C PHE A 60 -10.27 23.13 -0.44
N SER A 61 -9.39 22.48 0.32
CA SER A 61 -9.70 22.05 1.69
C SER A 61 -10.05 23.21 2.63
N PHE A 62 -9.58 24.43 2.36
CA PHE A 62 -9.90 25.63 3.13
C PHE A 62 -11.04 26.45 2.52
N THR A 63 -11.72 25.94 1.48
CA THR A 63 -12.79 26.64 0.79
C THR A 63 -14.11 25.90 0.86
N LYS A 64 -15.22 26.63 0.77
CA LYS A 64 -16.53 26.07 0.43
C LYS A 64 -16.62 26.06 -1.08
N PHE A 65 -16.35 24.89 -1.65
CA PHE A 65 -16.33 24.67 -3.09
C PHE A 65 -17.26 23.52 -3.46
N ASN A 66 -18.12 23.75 -4.45
CA ASN A 66 -19.15 22.82 -4.91
C ASN A 66 -19.14 22.60 -6.43
N LEU A 67 -18.05 22.95 -7.12
CA LEU A 67 -17.87 22.95 -8.58
C LEU A 67 -18.75 23.91 -9.39
N LEU A 68 -19.90 24.34 -8.84
CA LEU A 68 -20.86 25.19 -9.54
C LEU A 68 -20.64 26.67 -9.27
N THR A 69 -20.19 27.02 -8.07
CA THR A 69 -19.90 28.39 -7.66
C THR A 69 -18.40 28.58 -7.43
N PRO A 70 -17.88 29.81 -7.60
CA PRO A 70 -16.50 30.12 -7.23
C PRO A 70 -16.18 29.70 -5.79
N PRO A 71 -14.95 29.24 -5.51
CA PRO A 71 -14.57 28.80 -4.17
C PRO A 71 -14.54 29.97 -3.18
N GLU A 72 -15.29 29.87 -2.09
CA GLU A 72 -15.28 30.84 -1.00
C GLU A 72 -14.32 30.39 0.10
N PHE A 73 -13.38 31.24 0.54
CA PHE A 73 -12.47 30.88 1.62
C PHE A 73 -13.21 30.83 2.97
N VAL A 74 -13.13 29.68 3.66
CA VAL A 74 -13.84 29.43 4.92
C VAL A 74 -12.90 29.01 6.05
N GLY A 75 -11.59 29.13 5.84
CA GLY A 75 -10.56 28.74 6.81
C GLY A 75 -10.67 27.26 7.20
N LEU A 76 -10.66 26.99 8.51
CA LEU A 76 -10.67 25.62 9.05
C LEU A 76 -12.05 24.99 9.22
N ARG A 77 -13.12 25.63 8.72
CA ARG A 77 -14.50 25.16 8.95
C ARG A 77 -14.74 23.73 8.45
N ASN A 78 -14.16 23.35 7.32
CA ASN A 78 -14.28 21.97 6.81
C ASN A 78 -13.71 20.96 7.81
N TYR A 79 -12.54 21.24 8.40
CA TYR A 79 -11.91 20.37 9.39
C TYR A 79 -12.68 20.31 10.71
N GLN A 80 -13.28 21.42 11.15
CA GLN A 80 -14.12 21.43 12.35
C GLN A 80 -15.38 20.57 12.17
N ASN A 81 -16.00 20.66 10.99
CA ASN A 81 -17.19 19.86 10.67
C ASN A 81 -16.90 18.35 10.67
N MET A 82 -15.67 17.93 10.39
CA MET A 82 -15.28 16.51 10.41
C MET A 82 -15.46 15.87 11.78
N PHE A 83 -15.25 16.61 12.89
CA PHE A 83 -15.43 16.08 14.24
C PHE A 83 -16.90 15.83 14.61
N HIS A 84 -17.84 16.39 13.84
CA HIS A 84 -19.29 16.24 14.06
C HIS A 84 -19.95 15.31 13.03
N ASP A 85 -19.19 14.82 12.04
CA ASP A 85 -19.70 13.92 11.01
C ASP A 85 -19.64 12.47 11.51
N THR A 86 -20.76 11.98 12.05
CA THR A 86 -20.87 10.62 12.61
C THR A 86 -20.54 9.53 11.59
N ASN A 87 -20.87 9.74 10.31
CA ASN A 87 -20.55 8.80 9.25
C ASN A 87 -19.06 8.79 8.92
N LEU A 88 -18.40 9.96 8.99
CA LEU A 88 -16.95 10.04 8.84
C LEU A 88 -16.22 9.31 9.98
N ILE A 89 -16.68 9.47 11.22
CA ILE A 89 -16.12 8.77 12.38
C ILE A 89 -16.25 7.27 12.18
N LYS A 90 -17.45 6.79 11.86
CA LYS A 90 -17.71 5.37 11.57
C LYS A 90 -16.86 4.85 10.41
N ALA A 91 -16.74 5.61 9.33
CA ALA A 91 -15.91 5.25 8.18
C ALA A 91 -14.41 5.16 8.57
N SER A 92 -13.95 6.05 9.44
CA SER A 92 -12.58 6.04 9.96
C SER A 92 -12.32 4.82 10.83
N GLU A 93 -13.24 4.49 11.74
CA GLU A 93 -13.17 3.30 12.59
C GLU A 93 -13.14 2.01 11.77
N ASN A 94 -14.00 1.90 10.76
CA ASN A 94 -14.03 0.76 9.85
C ASN A 94 -12.73 0.64 9.04
N THR A 95 -12.20 1.74 8.50
CA THR A 95 -10.93 1.73 7.78
C THR A 95 -9.76 1.36 8.70
N ILE A 96 -9.73 1.86 9.93
CA ILE A 96 -8.70 1.48 10.92
C ILE A 96 -8.81 -0.01 11.26
N TRP A 97 -10.04 -0.52 11.46
CA TRP A 97 -10.28 -1.95 11.69
C TRP A 97 -9.76 -2.78 10.52
N LEU A 98 -10.06 -2.38 9.28
CA LEU A 98 -9.54 -3.05 8.09
C LEU A 98 -8.01 -3.01 8.05
N VAL A 99 -7.38 -1.87 8.33
CA VAL A 99 -5.91 -1.78 8.37
C VAL A 99 -5.33 -2.73 9.44
N LEU A 100 -5.91 -2.77 10.63
CA LEU A 100 -5.40 -3.57 11.75
C LEU A 100 -5.63 -5.08 11.59
N VAL A 101 -6.68 -5.49 10.86
CA VAL A 101 -7.03 -6.91 10.69
C VAL A 101 -6.62 -7.43 9.32
N MET A 102 -6.97 -6.71 8.25
CA MET A 102 -6.73 -7.13 6.86
C MET A 102 -5.24 -7.15 6.54
N VAL A 103 -4.45 -6.14 6.96
CA VAL A 103 -3.02 -6.10 6.61
C VAL A 103 -2.23 -7.24 7.26
N PRO A 104 -2.33 -7.50 8.59
CA PRO A 104 -1.65 -8.65 9.17
C PRO A 104 -2.13 -9.97 8.57
N ALA A 105 -3.43 -10.11 8.30
CA ALA A 105 -3.96 -11.31 7.64
C ALA A 105 -3.34 -11.50 6.25
N GLN A 106 -3.21 -10.44 5.44
CA GLN A 106 -2.59 -10.47 4.13
C GLN A 106 -1.11 -10.85 4.20
N VAL A 107 -0.35 -10.29 5.15
CA VAL A 107 1.07 -10.62 5.35
C VAL A 107 1.23 -12.08 5.75
N LEU A 108 0.45 -12.55 6.73
CA LEU A 108 0.51 -13.93 7.21
C LEU A 108 0.09 -14.92 6.12
N PHE A 109 -0.98 -14.61 5.38
CA PHE A 109 -1.48 -15.47 4.30
C PHE A 109 -0.53 -15.48 3.10
N GLY A 110 0.04 -14.34 2.72
CA GLY A 110 1.06 -14.23 1.68
C GLY A 110 2.34 -15.00 2.03
N LEU A 111 2.82 -14.87 3.27
CA LEU A 111 3.97 -15.64 3.76
C LEU A 111 3.65 -17.15 3.80
N GLY A 112 2.49 -17.53 4.33
CA GLY A 112 2.06 -18.93 4.44
C GLY A 112 1.93 -19.61 3.07
N THR A 113 1.29 -18.94 2.12
CA THR A 113 1.18 -19.43 0.73
C THR A 113 2.54 -19.49 0.04
N GLY A 114 3.42 -18.51 0.28
CA GLY A 114 4.81 -18.55 -0.19
C GLY A 114 5.56 -19.79 0.31
N ILE A 115 5.52 -20.06 1.62
CA ILE A 115 6.16 -21.24 2.24
C ILE A 115 5.60 -22.54 1.65
N LEU A 116 4.28 -22.63 1.49
CA LEU A 116 3.63 -23.79 0.88
C LEU A 116 4.16 -24.03 -0.55
N LEU A 117 4.30 -22.98 -1.35
CA LEU A 117 4.76 -23.09 -2.73
C LEU A 117 6.25 -23.41 -2.86
N VAL A 118 7.09 -23.00 -1.91
CA VAL A 118 8.51 -23.39 -1.87
C VAL A 118 8.66 -24.88 -1.57
N THR A 119 7.82 -25.43 -0.69
CA THR A 119 7.89 -26.86 -0.34
C THR A 119 7.36 -27.77 -1.46
N MET A 120 6.40 -27.30 -2.26
CA MET A 120 5.78 -28.05 -3.36
C MET A 120 6.62 -28.05 -4.66
N LYS A 121 7.86 -28.55 -4.65
CA LYS A 121 8.80 -28.47 -5.81
C LYS A 121 8.22 -28.91 -7.16
N ARG A 122 7.41 -29.98 -7.22
CA ARG A 122 6.91 -30.58 -8.48
C ARG A 122 5.60 -29.98 -8.98
N SER A 123 4.79 -29.39 -8.09
CA SER A 123 3.47 -28.82 -8.41
C SER A 123 3.40 -27.31 -8.25
N ALA A 124 4.50 -26.66 -7.84
CA ALA A 124 4.57 -25.22 -7.58
C ALA A 124 4.03 -24.38 -8.75
N THR A 125 4.30 -24.75 -10.00
CA THR A 125 3.81 -23.99 -11.16
C THR A 125 2.28 -23.94 -11.23
N ILE A 126 1.61 -25.08 -11.01
CA ILE A 126 0.14 -25.14 -11.04
C ILE A 126 -0.46 -24.33 -9.88
N TYR A 127 0.07 -24.53 -8.66
CA TYR A 127 -0.44 -23.81 -7.49
C TYR A 127 -0.14 -22.31 -7.55
N ARG A 128 1.02 -21.89 -8.07
CA ARG A 128 1.34 -20.47 -8.33
C ARG A 128 0.27 -19.84 -9.22
N THR A 129 -0.10 -20.51 -10.32
CA THR A 129 -1.15 -20.03 -11.22
C THR A 129 -2.49 -19.94 -10.50
N ILE A 130 -2.90 -20.97 -9.76
CA ILE A 130 -4.18 -20.98 -9.03
C ILE A 130 -4.27 -19.84 -8.00
N PHE A 131 -3.23 -19.64 -7.19
CA PHE A 131 -3.19 -18.59 -6.18
C PHE A 131 -3.02 -17.18 -6.76
N TYR A 132 -2.43 -17.06 -7.96
CA TYR A 132 -2.26 -15.77 -8.63
C TYR A 132 -3.47 -15.36 -9.47
N LEU A 133 -4.24 -16.32 -9.99
CA LEU A 133 -5.38 -16.08 -10.88
C LEU A 133 -6.42 -15.08 -10.31
N PRO A 134 -6.79 -15.12 -9.02
CA PRO A 134 -7.68 -14.12 -8.44
C PRO A 134 -7.17 -12.67 -8.55
N ALA A 135 -5.86 -12.45 -8.49
CA ALA A 135 -5.28 -11.11 -8.58
C ALA A 135 -5.40 -10.50 -10.00
N LEU A 136 -5.71 -11.32 -11.02
CA LEU A 136 -5.99 -10.89 -12.38
C LEU A 136 -7.46 -10.50 -12.60
N VAL A 137 -8.35 -10.86 -11.68
CA VAL A 137 -9.78 -10.56 -11.80
C VAL A 137 -9.98 -9.06 -11.54
N PRO A 138 -10.73 -8.35 -12.41
CA PRO A 138 -11.04 -6.94 -12.18
C PRO A 138 -11.73 -6.74 -10.82
N PRO A 139 -11.35 -5.75 -10.00
CA PRO A 139 -11.88 -5.58 -8.64
C PRO A 139 -13.40 -5.54 -8.55
N VAL A 140 -14.06 -4.88 -9.50
CA VAL A 140 -15.53 -4.81 -9.58
C VAL A 140 -16.15 -6.19 -9.80
N ALA A 141 -15.64 -6.94 -10.77
CA ALA A 141 -16.13 -8.28 -11.08
C ALA A 141 -15.84 -9.25 -9.93
N GLY A 142 -14.65 -9.15 -9.32
CA GLY A 142 -14.26 -9.94 -8.16
C GLY A 142 -15.17 -9.70 -6.96
N ALA A 143 -15.39 -8.43 -6.59
CA ALA A 143 -16.27 -8.07 -5.48
C ALA A 143 -17.71 -8.54 -5.72
N LEU A 144 -18.25 -8.33 -6.92
CA LEU A 144 -19.59 -8.78 -7.27
C LEU A 144 -19.73 -10.30 -7.19
N ALA A 145 -18.80 -11.04 -7.80
CA ALA A 145 -18.78 -12.51 -7.74
C ALA A 145 -18.70 -13.01 -6.29
N PHE A 146 -17.88 -12.36 -5.46
CA PHE A 146 -17.70 -12.76 -4.06
C PHE A 146 -18.97 -12.55 -3.23
N VAL A 147 -19.70 -11.45 -3.44
CA VAL A 147 -21.01 -11.22 -2.80
C VAL A 147 -22.02 -12.31 -3.19
N TYR A 148 -22.07 -12.71 -4.47
CA TYR A 148 -22.96 -13.80 -4.90
C TYR A 148 -22.55 -15.16 -4.33
N VAL A 149 -21.25 -15.45 -4.29
CA VAL A 149 -20.70 -16.69 -3.73
C VAL A 149 -21.00 -16.81 -2.23
N LEU A 150 -20.93 -15.67 -1.51
CA LEU A 150 -21.24 -15.55 -0.09
C LEU A 150 -22.71 -15.19 0.17
N LYS A 151 -23.60 -15.31 -0.82
CA LYS A 151 -25.01 -14.97 -0.62
C LYS A 151 -25.64 -15.89 0.43
N PRO A 152 -26.30 -15.36 1.47
CA PRO A 152 -26.92 -16.20 2.49
C PRO A 152 -28.03 -17.09 1.92
N GLY A 153 -28.07 -18.35 2.35
CA GLY A 153 -29.10 -19.34 1.97
C GLY A 153 -28.99 -19.91 0.55
N THR A 154 -28.53 -19.13 -0.43
CA THR A 154 -28.44 -19.58 -1.84
C THR A 154 -27.01 -19.63 -2.38
N GLY A 155 -26.05 -19.05 -1.68
CA GLY A 155 -24.66 -19.00 -2.11
C GLY A 155 -23.96 -20.36 -1.93
N PRO A 156 -23.04 -20.73 -2.84
CA PRO A 156 -22.30 -21.99 -2.76
C PRO A 156 -21.53 -22.15 -1.45
N VAL A 157 -21.00 -21.08 -0.85
CA VAL A 157 -20.27 -21.18 0.43
C VAL A 157 -21.19 -21.60 1.57
N ASN A 158 -22.37 -20.99 1.70
CA ASN A 158 -23.32 -21.38 2.75
C ASN A 158 -23.89 -22.78 2.49
N ALA A 159 -24.11 -23.17 1.24
CA ALA A 159 -24.52 -24.53 0.89
C ALA A 159 -23.46 -25.56 1.30
N LEU A 160 -22.17 -25.26 1.08
CA LEU A 160 -21.08 -26.13 1.53
C LEU A 160 -20.99 -26.19 3.05
N LEU A 161 -21.13 -25.07 3.76
CA LEU A 161 -21.15 -25.04 5.24
C LEU A 161 -22.32 -25.84 5.81
N ALA A 162 -23.50 -25.75 5.19
CA ALA A 162 -24.68 -26.51 5.60
C ALA A 162 -24.49 -28.02 5.48
N ASN A 163 -23.69 -28.51 4.51
CA ASN A 163 -23.34 -29.93 4.41
C ASN A 163 -22.55 -30.45 5.62
N PHE A 164 -21.87 -29.56 6.35
CA PHE A 164 -21.18 -29.87 7.61
C PHE A 164 -22.00 -29.50 8.86
N GLY A 165 -23.29 -29.14 8.68
CA GLY A 165 -24.17 -28.71 9.78
C GLY A 165 -23.87 -27.33 10.33
N ILE A 166 -23.09 -26.50 9.60
CA ILE A 166 -22.74 -25.14 10.02
C ILE A 166 -23.70 -24.15 9.34
N GLU A 167 -24.45 -23.40 10.14
CA GLU A 167 -25.21 -22.25 9.65
C GLU A 167 -24.24 -21.12 9.30
N GLY A 168 -23.99 -20.93 8.00
CA GLY A 168 -23.09 -19.88 7.52
C GLY A 168 -23.62 -18.48 7.85
N PRO A 169 -22.74 -17.53 8.21
CA PRO A 169 -23.16 -16.19 8.59
C PRO A 169 -23.81 -15.44 7.43
N GLN A 170 -24.48 -14.35 7.78
CA GLN A 170 -25.06 -13.39 6.84
C GLN A 170 -23.94 -12.45 6.32
N TRP A 171 -22.96 -13.02 5.59
CA TRP A 171 -21.66 -12.41 5.27
C TRP A 171 -21.65 -10.91 4.97
N PHE A 172 -22.51 -10.45 4.05
CA PHE A 172 -22.67 -9.03 3.72
C PHE A 172 -24.02 -8.44 4.17
N ASN A 173 -24.86 -9.20 4.87
CA ASN A 173 -26.16 -8.74 5.38
C ASN A 173 -26.15 -8.50 6.90
N ASP A 174 -25.08 -8.90 7.59
CA ASP A 174 -24.84 -8.65 9.01
C ASP A 174 -23.67 -7.67 9.20
N PRO A 175 -23.87 -6.54 9.92
CA PRO A 175 -22.82 -5.56 10.22
C PRO A 175 -21.55 -6.14 10.85
N ALA A 176 -21.66 -7.22 11.64
CA ALA A 176 -20.52 -7.86 12.29
C ALA A 176 -19.66 -8.65 11.27
N TRP A 177 -20.28 -9.20 10.24
CA TRP A 177 -19.61 -10.05 9.24
C TRP A 177 -19.20 -9.31 7.97
N ALA A 178 -19.77 -8.15 7.67
CA ALA A 178 -19.49 -7.44 6.42
C ALA A 178 -17.99 -7.08 6.26
N LYS A 179 -17.33 -6.61 7.32
CA LYS A 179 -15.88 -6.30 7.29
C LYS A 179 -14.98 -7.54 7.22
N PRO A 180 -15.24 -8.62 8.00
CA PRO A 180 -14.59 -9.91 7.77
C PRO A 180 -14.76 -10.42 6.33
N SER A 181 -15.93 -10.29 5.73
CA SER A 181 -16.20 -10.71 4.35
C SER A 181 -15.38 -9.93 3.33
N LEU A 182 -15.23 -8.60 3.52
CA LEU A 182 -14.31 -7.78 2.71
C LEU A 182 -12.85 -8.22 2.90
N THR A 183 -12.46 -8.58 4.11
CA THR A 183 -11.12 -9.10 4.39
C THR A 183 -10.88 -10.43 3.66
N LEU A 184 -11.85 -11.35 3.67
CA LEU A 184 -11.77 -12.61 2.93
C LEU A 184 -11.64 -12.38 1.42
N LEU A 185 -12.38 -11.42 0.85
CA LEU A 185 -12.23 -11.01 -0.54
C LEU A 185 -10.80 -10.51 -0.82
N ALA A 186 -10.25 -9.67 0.05
CA ALA A 186 -8.90 -9.16 -0.10
C ALA A 186 -7.81 -10.25 0.04
N LEU A 187 -8.05 -11.28 0.85
CA LEU A 187 -7.17 -12.46 0.97
C LEU A 187 -7.28 -13.37 -0.27
N TRP A 188 -8.45 -13.47 -0.88
CA TRP A 188 -8.63 -14.19 -2.13
C TRP A 188 -7.78 -13.56 -3.25
N GLY A 189 -7.70 -12.23 -3.31
CA GLY A 189 -6.86 -11.47 -4.23
C GLY A 189 -5.36 -11.34 -3.88
N ILE A 190 -4.83 -12.15 -2.96
CA ILE A 190 -3.46 -11.97 -2.41
C ILE A 190 -2.30 -12.21 -3.40
N GLY A 191 -2.59 -12.63 -4.64
CA GLY A 191 -1.61 -13.19 -5.59
C GLY A 191 -0.31 -12.39 -5.72
N ASN A 192 -0.39 -11.06 -5.80
CA ASN A 192 0.80 -10.20 -5.88
C ASN A 192 1.71 -10.30 -4.64
N THR A 193 1.11 -10.21 -3.45
CA THR A 193 1.84 -10.33 -2.17
C THR A 193 2.43 -11.72 -1.98
N MET A 194 1.69 -12.76 -2.39
CA MET A 194 2.20 -14.14 -2.39
C MET A 194 3.44 -14.28 -3.28
N VAL A 195 3.44 -13.73 -4.50
CA VAL A 195 4.60 -13.80 -5.41
C VAL A 195 5.81 -13.07 -4.83
N ILE A 196 5.59 -11.92 -4.19
CA ILE A 196 6.65 -11.17 -3.51
C ILE A 196 7.28 -12.02 -2.39
N PHE A 197 6.47 -12.63 -1.52
CA PHE A 197 6.98 -13.50 -0.45
C PHE A 197 7.66 -14.75 -1.00
N LEU A 198 7.11 -15.36 -2.04
CA LEU A 198 7.70 -16.52 -2.70
C LEU A 198 9.08 -16.19 -3.28
N ALA A 199 9.22 -15.06 -3.98
CA ALA A 199 10.51 -14.62 -4.51
C ALA A 199 11.53 -14.40 -3.39
N ALA A 200 11.11 -13.73 -2.32
CA ALA A 200 11.95 -13.48 -1.15
C ALA A 200 12.39 -14.77 -0.42
N LEU A 201 11.49 -15.75 -0.32
CA LEU A 201 11.80 -17.05 0.28
C LEU A 201 12.80 -17.85 -0.58
N LEU A 202 12.72 -17.74 -1.91
CA LEU A 202 13.65 -18.39 -2.84
C LEU A 202 15.03 -17.73 -2.84
N ASP A 203 15.12 -16.45 -2.47
CA ASP A 203 16.37 -15.70 -2.40
C ASP A 203 17.20 -16.01 -1.14
N VAL A 204 16.61 -16.68 -0.13
CA VAL A 204 17.32 -17.10 1.08
C VAL A 204 18.38 -18.17 0.71
N PRO A 205 19.68 -17.91 0.94
CA PRO A 205 20.74 -18.85 0.58
C PRO A 205 20.59 -20.20 1.28
N VAL A 206 20.65 -21.28 0.51
CA VAL A 206 20.56 -22.65 1.03
C VAL A 206 21.68 -22.95 2.04
N SER A 207 22.86 -22.35 1.86
CA SER A 207 24.01 -22.50 2.75
C SER A 207 23.72 -22.08 4.20
N LEU A 208 22.88 -21.06 4.42
CA LEU A 208 22.49 -20.65 5.78
C LEU A 208 21.60 -21.70 6.45
N HIS A 209 20.75 -22.37 5.67
CA HIS A 209 19.90 -23.45 6.15
C HIS A 209 20.69 -24.73 6.45
N GLU A 210 21.75 -25.00 5.68
CA GLU A 210 22.68 -26.11 5.90
C GLU A 210 23.57 -25.88 7.12
N ALA A 211 24.15 -24.67 7.25
CA ALA A 211 24.94 -24.29 8.42
C ALA A 211 24.13 -24.42 9.71
N ALA A 212 22.90 -23.88 9.74
CA ALA A 212 22.03 -24.01 10.90
C ALA A 212 21.65 -25.47 11.19
N ALA A 213 21.53 -26.34 10.17
CA ALA A 213 21.27 -27.76 10.37
C ALA A 213 22.47 -28.50 10.97
N LEU A 214 23.70 -28.12 10.59
CA LEU A 214 24.94 -28.63 11.19
C LEU A 214 25.06 -28.21 12.66
N ASP A 215 24.58 -27.01 13.01
CA ASP A 215 24.49 -26.52 14.40
C ASP A 215 23.34 -27.16 15.22
N GLY A 216 22.62 -28.14 14.65
CA GLY A 216 21.54 -28.86 15.33
C GLY A 216 20.20 -28.12 15.37
N ALA A 217 20.02 -27.04 14.58
CA ALA A 217 18.77 -26.29 14.57
C ALA A 217 17.63 -27.06 13.90
N ASN A 218 16.51 -27.20 14.61
CA ASN A 218 15.29 -27.80 14.08
C ASN A 218 14.59 -26.88 13.05
N ALA A 219 13.56 -27.38 12.37
CA ALA A 219 12.88 -26.62 11.31
C ALA A 219 12.28 -25.28 11.79
N TRP A 220 11.70 -25.25 13.00
CA TRP A 220 11.13 -24.03 13.59
C TRP A 220 12.20 -23.02 13.97
N GLN A 221 13.33 -23.48 14.53
CA GLN A 221 14.47 -22.63 14.86
C GLN A 221 15.08 -22.02 13.60
N ARG A 222 15.22 -22.79 12.51
CA ARG A 222 15.68 -22.31 11.21
C ARG A 222 14.72 -21.28 10.62
N PHE A 223 13.41 -21.52 10.68
CA PHE A 223 12.42 -20.54 10.23
C PHE A 223 12.50 -19.23 11.04
N ARG A 224 12.56 -19.32 12.38
CA ARG A 224 12.55 -18.15 13.26
C ARG A 224 13.84 -17.33 13.23
N HIS A 225 15.00 -17.98 13.12
CA HIS A 225 16.30 -17.31 13.25
C HIS A 225 17.06 -17.12 11.93
N VAL A 226 16.67 -17.82 10.85
CA VAL A 226 17.29 -17.65 9.52
C VAL A 226 16.28 -17.02 8.56
N THR A 227 15.14 -17.68 8.32
CA THR A 227 14.18 -17.21 7.31
C THR A 227 13.50 -15.90 7.69
N LEU A 228 12.88 -15.82 8.86
CA LEU A 228 12.13 -14.62 9.28
C LEU A 228 12.98 -13.34 9.32
N PRO A 229 14.22 -13.35 9.85
CA PRO A 229 15.10 -12.18 9.81
C PRO A 229 15.45 -11.75 8.39
N MET A 230 15.75 -12.69 7.49
CA MET A 230 16.04 -12.38 6.09
C MET A 230 14.83 -11.84 5.33
N LEU A 231 13.61 -12.28 5.70
CA LEU A 231 12.38 -11.76 5.14
C LEU A 231 11.94 -10.41 5.73
N SER A 232 12.61 -9.90 6.78
CA SER A 232 12.19 -8.67 7.47
C SER A 232 12.00 -7.46 6.53
N PRO A 233 12.90 -7.16 5.57
CA PRO A 233 12.70 -6.06 4.61
C PRO A 233 11.42 -6.24 3.79
N VAL A 234 11.12 -7.48 3.40
CA VAL A 234 9.97 -7.82 2.56
C VAL A 234 8.67 -7.81 3.36
N ILE A 235 8.69 -8.25 4.61
CA ILE A 235 7.55 -8.14 5.54
C ILE A 235 7.21 -6.67 5.76
N VAL A 236 8.20 -5.82 6.00
CA VAL A 236 8.01 -4.37 6.20
C VAL A 236 7.45 -3.73 4.94
N PHE A 237 8.05 -4.02 3.77
CA PHE A 237 7.56 -3.54 2.48
C PHE A 237 6.10 -3.94 2.24
N SER A 238 5.78 -5.24 2.40
CA SER A 238 4.42 -5.76 2.24
C SER A 238 3.42 -5.17 3.23
N THR A 239 3.86 -4.87 4.46
CA THR A 239 3.02 -4.22 5.46
C THR A 239 2.71 -2.78 5.06
N ILE A 240 3.72 -2.03 4.62
CA ILE A 240 3.56 -0.63 4.17
C ILE A 240 2.62 -0.57 2.96
N THR A 241 2.87 -1.39 1.94
CA THR A 241 2.02 -1.42 0.75
C THR A 241 0.61 -1.90 1.08
N GLY A 242 0.47 -2.91 1.94
CA GLY A 242 -0.83 -3.36 2.46
C GLY A 242 -1.61 -2.24 3.17
N ILE A 243 -0.95 -1.47 4.05
CA ILE A 243 -1.56 -0.31 4.72
C ILE A 243 -2.04 0.72 3.68
N ILE A 244 -1.19 1.08 2.71
CA ILE A 244 -1.53 2.06 1.67
C ILE A 244 -2.77 1.60 0.90
N THR A 245 -2.78 0.36 0.42
CA THR A 245 -3.91 -0.22 -0.34
C THR A 245 -5.18 -0.25 0.51
N THR A 246 -5.08 -0.61 1.80
CA THR A 246 -6.24 -0.69 2.70
C THR A 246 -6.80 0.68 3.07
N LEU A 247 -5.95 1.69 3.24
CA LEU A 247 -6.38 3.08 3.44
C LEU A 247 -7.09 3.65 2.21
N GLN A 248 -6.81 3.11 1.02
CA GLN A 248 -7.44 3.47 -0.25
C GLN A 248 -8.56 2.50 -0.67
N PHE A 249 -9.02 1.62 0.23
CA PHE A 249 -9.97 0.56 -0.08
C PHE A 249 -11.36 1.11 -0.39
N PHE A 250 -11.64 1.33 -1.68
CA PHE A 250 -12.85 1.98 -2.17
C PHE A 250 -13.74 1.01 -2.97
N THR A 251 -13.18 0.43 -4.04
CA THR A 251 -13.94 -0.23 -5.10
C THR A 251 -14.70 -1.44 -4.58
N GLU A 252 -14.02 -2.31 -3.85
CA GLU A 252 -14.56 -3.54 -3.31
C GLU A 252 -15.63 -3.26 -2.26
N ALA A 253 -15.40 -2.27 -1.39
CA ALA A 253 -16.37 -1.85 -0.39
C ALA A 253 -17.63 -1.25 -1.02
N ALA A 254 -17.47 -0.37 -2.03
CA ALA A 254 -18.58 0.23 -2.77
C ALA A 254 -19.42 -0.83 -3.50
N VAL A 255 -18.75 -1.71 -4.26
CA VAL A 255 -19.42 -2.74 -5.05
C VAL A 255 -20.09 -3.75 -4.13
N ALA A 256 -19.41 -4.20 -3.07
CA ALA A 256 -19.97 -5.17 -2.15
C ALA A 256 -21.20 -4.63 -1.41
N ALA A 257 -21.14 -3.40 -0.92
CA ALA A 257 -22.27 -2.75 -0.26
C ALA A 257 -23.49 -2.68 -1.19
N SER A 258 -23.29 -2.22 -2.43
CA SER A 258 -24.38 -2.08 -3.40
C SER A 258 -24.96 -3.43 -3.85
N ALA A 259 -24.11 -4.43 -4.11
CA ALA A 259 -24.57 -5.74 -4.53
C ALA A 259 -25.35 -6.45 -3.40
N ALA A 260 -24.89 -6.32 -2.16
CA ALA A 260 -25.52 -6.94 -1.00
C ALA A 260 -26.85 -6.27 -0.61
N SER A 261 -26.97 -4.95 -0.79
CA SER A 261 -28.21 -4.22 -0.49
C SER A 261 -29.36 -4.50 -1.48
N GLY A 262 -29.12 -5.33 -2.50
CA GLY A 262 -30.10 -5.63 -3.56
C GLY A 262 -30.35 -4.46 -4.52
N GLN A 263 -29.65 -3.34 -4.34
CA GLN A 263 -29.68 -2.22 -5.26
C GLN A 263 -28.44 -2.29 -6.14
N ALA A 264 -28.58 -2.92 -7.31
CA ALA A 264 -27.52 -2.88 -8.31
C ALA A 264 -27.11 -1.42 -8.54
N THR A 265 -25.83 -1.10 -8.35
CA THR A 265 -25.25 0.16 -8.80
C THR A 265 -25.43 0.20 -10.31
N ASN A 266 -26.56 0.74 -10.76
CA ASN A 266 -26.73 1.08 -12.16
C ASN A 266 -25.62 2.08 -12.47
N GLY A 267 -24.71 1.74 -13.38
CA GLY A 267 -23.64 2.61 -13.86
C GLY A 267 -24.15 3.82 -14.65
N GLY A 268 -25.29 4.39 -14.27
CA GLY A 268 -25.94 5.51 -14.92
C GLY A 268 -26.66 6.39 -13.90
N ASN A 269 -26.18 7.64 -13.78
CA ASN A 269 -26.87 8.85 -13.34
C ASN A 269 -27.54 8.90 -11.95
N SER A 270 -27.32 7.93 -11.07
CA SER A 270 -27.65 8.07 -9.66
C SER A 270 -26.47 7.55 -8.84
N VAL A 271 -25.69 8.47 -8.26
CA VAL A 271 -24.75 8.14 -7.20
C VAL A 271 -25.55 7.40 -6.15
N SER A 272 -25.40 6.08 -6.06
CA SER A 272 -26.15 5.27 -5.10
C SER A 272 -25.81 5.82 -3.72
N THR A 273 -26.74 6.53 -3.08
CA THR A 273 -26.54 7.12 -1.75
C THR A 273 -26.54 6.05 -0.66
N LEU A 274 -26.80 4.78 -1.02
CA LEU A 274 -26.77 3.61 -0.14
C LEU A 274 -25.41 2.89 -0.18
N PHE A 275 -24.33 3.64 -0.01
CA PHE A 275 -23.05 3.04 0.38
C PHE A 275 -23.08 2.65 1.87
N GLY A 276 -22.20 1.74 2.28
CA GLY A 276 -22.06 1.37 3.69
C GLY A 276 -22.98 0.25 4.18
N TYR A 277 -23.86 -0.32 3.35
CA TYR A 277 -24.69 -1.45 3.76
C TYR A 277 -23.84 -2.65 4.23
N PRO A 278 -24.25 -3.35 5.30
CA PRO A 278 -25.40 -3.08 6.18
C PRO A 278 -25.04 -2.07 7.29
N GLU A 279 -25.99 -1.19 7.63
CA GLU A 279 -25.89 -0.22 8.73
C GLU A 279 -24.62 0.67 8.78
N GLY A 280 -23.92 0.88 7.67
CA GLY A 280 -22.67 1.65 7.63
C GLY A 280 -21.41 0.86 8.01
N SER A 281 -21.49 -0.46 8.12
CA SER A 281 -20.35 -1.34 8.47
C SER A 281 -19.30 -1.46 7.36
N THR A 282 -19.68 -1.22 6.10
CA THR A 282 -18.77 -1.23 4.94
C THR A 282 -18.33 0.16 4.51
N PHE A 283 -18.69 1.21 5.27
CA PHE A 283 -18.18 2.54 4.99
C PHE A 283 -16.67 2.58 5.22
N THR A 284 -15.90 2.79 4.15
CA THR A 284 -14.49 3.13 4.25
C THR A 284 -14.31 4.64 4.12
N TYR A 285 -13.20 5.16 4.64
CA TYR A 285 -12.89 6.58 4.58
C TYR A 285 -12.92 7.14 3.13
N PRO A 286 -12.29 6.49 2.13
CA PRO A 286 -12.36 6.96 0.74
C PRO A 286 -13.78 6.89 0.15
N LEU A 287 -14.59 5.94 0.61
CA LEU A 287 -15.98 5.82 0.16
C LEU A 287 -16.80 7.01 0.64
N TRP A 288 -16.68 7.39 1.91
CA TRP A 288 -17.38 8.57 2.42
C TRP A 288 -16.88 9.87 1.80
N LEU A 289 -15.57 9.96 1.52
CA LEU A 289 -14.98 11.06 0.75
C LEU A 289 -15.66 11.22 -0.60
N TYR A 290 -15.79 10.12 -1.34
CA TYR A 290 -16.45 10.11 -2.63
C TYR A 290 -17.91 10.55 -2.54
N VAL A 291 -18.66 10.04 -1.56
CA VAL A 291 -20.07 10.44 -1.32
C VAL A 291 -20.19 11.94 -1.06
N LYS A 292 -19.32 12.52 -0.24
CA LYS A 292 -19.31 13.95 0.05
C LYS A 292 -18.93 14.79 -1.16
N GLY A 293 -17.88 14.40 -1.87
CA GLY A 293 -17.38 15.14 -3.02
C GLY A 293 -18.34 15.10 -4.20
N PHE A 294 -18.70 13.90 -4.65
CA PHE A 294 -19.46 13.67 -5.88
C PHE A 294 -20.96 13.48 -5.66
N GLY A 295 -21.38 12.89 -4.54
CA GLY A 295 -22.79 12.73 -4.22
C GLY A 295 -23.44 14.03 -3.72
N TYR A 296 -22.79 14.70 -2.77
CA TYR A 296 -23.31 15.92 -2.14
C TYR A 296 -22.72 17.22 -2.73
N ASN A 297 -21.87 17.15 -3.74
CA ASN A 297 -21.16 18.31 -4.31
C ASN A 297 -20.40 19.15 -3.26
N GLN A 298 -19.88 18.52 -2.20
CA GLN A 298 -19.09 19.19 -1.16
C GLN A 298 -17.60 18.99 -1.42
N MET A 299 -17.11 19.47 -2.58
CA MET A 299 -15.71 19.25 -3.00
C MET A 299 -14.68 19.87 -2.05
N GLY A 300 -14.98 21.02 -1.44
CA GLY A 300 -14.09 21.60 -0.43
C GLY A 300 -13.95 20.71 0.81
N TYR A 301 -15.06 20.16 1.29
CA TYR A 301 -15.06 19.22 2.42
C TYR A 301 -14.38 17.89 2.07
N ALA A 302 -14.66 17.33 0.89
CA ALA A 302 -14.00 16.12 0.40
C ALA A 302 -12.48 16.32 0.21
N SER A 303 -12.06 17.51 -0.21
CA SER A 303 -10.64 17.87 -0.29
C SER A 303 -10.00 17.92 1.09
N ALA A 304 -10.67 18.47 2.10
CA ALA A 304 -10.20 18.42 3.50
C ALA A 304 -10.07 16.97 3.99
N MET A 305 -11.05 16.12 3.69
CA MET A 305 -10.96 14.69 3.97
C MET A 305 -9.74 14.03 3.29
N ALA A 306 -9.47 14.35 2.02
CA ALA A 306 -8.32 13.82 1.28
C ALA A 306 -6.98 14.20 1.93
N ILE A 307 -6.85 15.46 2.37
CA ILE A 307 -5.65 15.96 3.05
C ILE A 307 -5.46 15.25 4.40
N VAL A 308 -6.52 15.05 5.17
CA VAL A 308 -6.43 14.30 6.44
C VAL A 308 -6.00 12.86 6.18
N LEU A 309 -6.58 12.17 5.19
CA LEU A 309 -6.18 10.82 4.83
C LEU A 309 -4.71 10.75 4.43
N PHE A 310 -4.23 11.71 3.63
CA PHE A 310 -2.83 11.81 3.24
C PHE A 310 -1.90 11.97 4.45
N VAL A 311 -2.21 12.89 5.36
CA VAL A 311 -1.41 13.13 6.58
C VAL A 311 -1.39 11.89 7.47
N VAL A 312 -2.54 11.24 7.67
CA VAL A 312 -2.65 10.02 8.47
C VAL A 312 -1.87 8.87 7.82
N ALA A 313 -2.01 8.66 6.51
CA ALA A 313 -1.24 7.64 5.79
C ALA A 313 0.27 7.89 5.92
N PHE A 314 0.71 9.13 5.70
CA PHE A 314 2.11 9.52 5.85
C PHE A 314 2.63 9.28 7.28
N ALA A 315 1.85 9.64 8.30
CA ALA A 315 2.22 9.43 9.70
C ALA A 315 2.35 7.94 10.05
N ILE A 316 1.41 7.10 9.60
CA ILE A 316 1.46 5.65 9.82
C ILE A 316 2.69 5.04 9.13
N ILE A 317 2.95 5.41 7.88
CA ILE A 317 4.10 4.91 7.12
C ILE A 317 5.42 5.31 7.80
N LEU A 318 5.55 6.58 8.22
CA LEU A 318 6.72 7.03 8.98
C LEU A 318 6.89 6.27 10.29
N LEU A 319 5.80 5.97 10.99
CA LEU A 319 5.84 5.20 12.23
C LEU A 319 6.32 3.77 11.99
N VAL A 320 5.81 3.10 10.95
CA VAL A 320 6.24 1.74 10.57
C VAL A 320 7.72 1.74 10.19
N LEU A 321 8.16 2.68 9.34
CA LEU A 321 9.56 2.79 8.92
C LEU A 321 10.51 3.05 10.08
N LYS A 322 10.14 3.95 11.02
CA LYS A 322 10.96 4.22 12.21
C LYS A 322 11.07 3.01 13.15
N ARG A 323 10.04 2.16 13.20
CA ARG A 323 10.04 0.94 14.03
C ARG A 323 10.78 -0.21 13.35
N SER A 324 10.81 -0.26 12.02
CA SER A 324 11.56 -1.27 11.27
C SER A 324 13.06 -0.98 11.27
N LYS A 325 13.82 -1.59 12.19
CA LYS A 325 15.30 -1.56 12.21
C LYS A 325 15.94 -2.19 10.95
N SER A 326 15.17 -2.89 10.14
CA SER A 326 15.64 -3.60 8.93
C SER A 326 16.12 -2.67 7.81
N PHE A 327 15.69 -1.40 7.78
CA PHE A 327 16.17 -0.42 6.80
C PHE A 327 17.42 0.36 7.26
N SER A 328 17.84 0.18 8.51
CA SER A 328 19.05 0.79 9.09
C SER A 328 20.24 -0.16 9.17
N GLY A 329 20.15 -1.34 8.54
CA GLY A 329 21.16 -2.41 8.60
C GLY A 329 22.24 -2.38 7.51
N GLU A 330 22.30 -1.33 6.68
CA GLU A 330 23.52 -1.02 5.91
C GLU A 330 24.39 -0.07 6.74
N ALA A 331 25.14 -0.63 7.69
CA ALA A 331 26.42 -0.12 8.25
C ALA A 331 26.61 -0.59 9.71
N SER A 332 27.03 -1.84 9.89
CA SER A 332 28.04 -2.25 10.90
C SER A 332 28.28 -3.75 10.81
#